data_AF-A0A931PY14-F1
#
_entry.id   AF-A0A931PY14-F1
#
_cell.length_a   1.000
_cell.length_b   1.000
_cell.length_c   1.000
_cell.angle_alpha   90.00
_cell.angle_beta   90.00
_cell.angle_gamma   90.00
#
_symmetry.space_group_name_H-M   'P 1'
#
loop_
_entity.id
_entity.type
_entity.pdbx_description
1 polymer ?
#
loop_
_entity_poly.entity_id
_entity_poly.type
_entity_poly.pdbx_seq_one_letter_code
_entity_poly.pdbx_strand_id
1 'polypeptide(L)'
;MKKSFIYLVSFLSLLSSVHSFAQNDSAAKTIRVGLFAPIYLDSVFANGQYKYKDQMPKIVIPGLDFVEGAQIALDSIKTTTPLSVSVYDYKSA
;
A
#
# COMPACT_ATOMS: atom_id res chain seq x y z
N MET A 1 41.18 2.65 -43.02
CA MET A 1 40.67 1.64 -42.05
C MET A 1 40.16 2.26 -40.73
N LYS A 2 40.87 3.22 -40.11
CA LYS A 2 40.47 3.81 -38.82
C LYS A 2 39.14 4.58 -38.82
N LYS A 3 38.86 5.39 -39.86
CA LYS A 3 37.62 6.19 -39.95
C LYS A 3 36.37 5.33 -40.20
N SER A 4 36.46 4.34 -41.09
CA SER A 4 35.38 3.38 -41.36
C SER A 4 35.02 2.55 -40.12
N PHE A 5 36.01 2.22 -39.29
CA PHE A 5 35.78 1.52 -38.03
C PHE A 5 35.01 2.38 -37.03
N ILE A 6 35.30 3.69 -36.95
CA ILE A 6 34.58 4.63 -36.08
C ILE A 6 33.11 4.76 -36.50
N TYR A 7 32.83 4.89 -37.80
CA TYR A 7 31.44 4.95 -38.28
C TYR A 7 30.67 3.66 -38.01
N LEU A 8 31.33 2.51 -38.14
CA LEU A 8 30.73 1.21 -37.87
C LEU A 8 30.37 1.05 -36.38
N VAL A 9 31.28 1.43 -35.47
CA VAL A 9 31.04 1.38 -34.02
C VAL A 9 29.91 2.33 -33.61
N SER A 10 29.88 3.54 -34.18
CA SER A 10 28.82 4.51 -33.89
C SER A 10 27.45 4.05 -34.41
N PHE A 11 27.42 3.40 -35.57
CA PHE A 11 26.21 2.80 -36.12
C PHE A 11 25.72 1.63 -35.26
N LEU A 12 26.61 0.76 -34.82
CA LEU A 12 26.27 -0.37 -33.96
C LEU A 12 25.74 0.06 -32.58
N SER A 13 26.27 1.16 -32.04
CA SER A 13 25.74 1.82 -30.83
C SER A 13 24.30 2.30 -31.03
N LEU A 14 23.94 2.89 -32.17
CA LEU A 14 22.58 3.35 -32.47
C LEU A 14 21.58 2.20 -32.65
N LEU A 15 22.01 1.04 -33.14
CA LEU A 15 21.16 -0.16 -33.21
C LEU A 15 20.86 -0.77 -31.83
N SER A 16 21.69 -0.52 -30.82
CA SER A 16 21.45 -1.05 -29.48
C SER A 16 20.33 -0.31 -28.72
N SER A 17 20.01 0.93 -29.11
CA SER A 17 18.95 1.74 -28.48
C SER A 17 17.51 1.38 -28.89
N VAL A 18 17.30 0.60 -29.96
CA VAL A 18 15.93 0.28 -30.41
C VAL A 18 15.22 -0.83 -29.61
N HIS A 19 15.92 -1.52 -28.70
CA HIS A 19 15.35 -2.61 -27.88
C HIS A 19 15.28 -2.30 -26.38
N SER A 20 15.36 -1.03 -25.98
CA SER A 20 15.23 -0.64 -24.56
C SER A 20 13.77 -0.65 -24.10
N PHE A 21 13.26 -1.81 -23.68
CA PHE A 21 12.04 -1.92 -22.88
C PHE A 21 12.34 -1.46 -21.45
N ALA A 22 12.33 -0.13 -21.20
CA ALA A 22 12.76 0.43 -19.92
C ALA A 22 11.78 0.15 -18.76
N GLN A 23 10.51 -0.11 -19.03
CA GLN A 23 9.51 -0.38 -17.98
C GLN A 23 8.50 -1.39 -18.50
N ASN A 24 8.79 -2.67 -18.32
CA ASN A 24 7.74 -3.66 -18.34
C ASN A 24 7.02 -3.53 -16.99
N ASP A 25 5.82 -2.96 -16.98
CA ASP A 25 4.97 -2.75 -15.79
C ASP A 25 4.39 -4.09 -15.28
N SER A 26 5.18 -5.17 -15.38
CA SER A 26 4.92 -6.53 -14.92
C SER A 26 5.12 -6.68 -13.40
N ALA A 27 5.39 -5.59 -12.69
CA ALA A 27 5.30 -5.60 -11.24
C ALA A 27 3.85 -5.95 -10.86
N ALA A 28 3.66 -7.07 -10.16
CA ALA A 28 2.33 -7.54 -9.78
C ALA A 28 1.52 -6.38 -9.16
N LYS A 29 0.46 -5.97 -9.86
CA LYS A 29 -0.35 -4.81 -9.51
C LYS A 29 -0.96 -5.02 -8.12
N THR A 30 -0.38 -4.42 -7.09
CA THR A 30 -0.88 -4.57 -5.72
C THR A 30 -2.16 -3.76 -5.56
N ILE A 31 -3.23 -4.43 -5.14
CA ILE A 31 -4.50 -3.77 -4.80
C ILE A 31 -4.33 -3.12 -3.42
N ARG A 32 -4.69 -1.84 -3.30
CA ARG A 32 -4.61 -1.08 -2.05
C ARG A 32 -6.00 -0.73 -1.56
N VAL A 33 -6.31 -1.06 -0.31
CA VAL A 33 -7.62 -0.80 0.31
C VAL A 33 -7.41 0.07 1.55
N GLY A 34 -8.08 1.21 1.59
CA GLY A 34 -8.18 2.05 2.78
C GLY A 34 -9.47 1.75 3.53
N LEU A 35 -9.35 1.28 4.78
CA LEU A 35 -10.47 1.01 5.67
C LEU A 35 -10.63 2.16 6.65
N PHE A 36 -11.77 2.85 6.61
CA PHE A 36 -12.05 3.99 7.47
C PHE A 36 -13.02 3.57 8.57
N ALA A 37 -12.59 3.63 9.82
CA ALA A 37 -13.39 3.22 10.98
C ALA A 37 -13.34 4.30 12.08
N PRO A 38 -14.41 4.51 12.85
CA PRO A 38 -14.41 5.47 13.96
C PRO A 38 -13.83 4.78 15.22
N ILE A 39 -12.50 4.81 15.37
CA ILE A 39 -11.80 4.15 16.49
C ILE A 39 -11.53 5.15 17.64
N TYR A 40 -11.62 6.45 17.38
CA TYR A 40 -11.50 7.51 18.38
C TYR A 40 -10.18 7.48 19.17
N LEU A 41 -9.07 7.18 18.50
CA LEU A 41 -7.75 7.07 19.12
C LEU A 41 -7.39 8.35 19.89
N ASP A 42 -7.62 9.51 19.30
CA ASP A 42 -7.36 10.81 19.93
C ASP A 42 -8.23 11.05 21.18
N SER A 43 -9.42 10.46 21.25
CA SER A 43 -10.32 10.61 22.41
C SER A 43 -10.02 9.61 23.53
N VAL A 44 -9.39 8.48 23.24
CA VAL A 44 -9.07 7.45 24.25
C VAL A 44 -7.68 7.61 24.85
N PHE A 45 -6.79 8.34 24.19
CA PHE A 45 -5.49 8.73 24.73
C PHE A 45 -5.51 10.20 25.19
N ALA A 46 -4.82 10.50 26.28
CA ALA A 46 -4.52 11.87 26.72
C ALA A 46 -3.07 11.94 27.18
N ASN A 47 -2.31 12.91 26.68
CA ASN A 47 -0.88 13.07 26.99
C ASN A 47 -0.06 11.77 26.77
N GLY A 48 -0.41 11.01 25.72
CA GLY A 48 0.22 9.73 25.41
C GLY A 48 -0.14 8.57 26.35
N GLN A 49 -1.06 8.79 27.30
CA GLN A 49 -1.52 7.77 28.23
C GLN A 49 -2.96 7.34 27.90
N TYR A 50 -3.23 6.06 28.02
CA TYR A 50 -4.58 5.53 27.84
C TYR A 50 -5.47 5.98 29.01
N LYS A 51 -6.60 6.65 28.69
CA LYS A 51 -7.48 7.27 29.70
C LYS A 51 -8.26 6.24 30.52
N TYR A 52 -8.45 5.04 29.98
CA TYR A 52 -9.43 4.08 30.49
C TYR A 52 -8.79 2.84 31.11
N LYS A 53 -7.82 2.99 32.02
CA LYS A 53 -7.20 1.89 32.82
C LYS A 53 -7.35 0.49 32.18
N ASP A 54 -8.30 -0.32 32.67
CA ASP A 54 -8.56 -1.70 32.24
C ASP A 54 -9.90 -1.87 31.49
N GLN A 55 -10.52 -0.78 31.05
CA GLN A 55 -11.83 -0.80 30.39
C GLN A 55 -11.75 -0.25 28.98
N MET A 56 -12.46 -0.86 28.05
CA MET A 56 -12.59 -0.33 26.70
C MET A 56 -13.79 0.63 26.63
N PRO A 57 -13.62 1.86 26.09
CA PRO A 57 -14.73 2.78 25.89
C PRO A 57 -15.74 2.21 24.92
N LYS A 58 -17.02 2.26 25.28
CA LYS A 58 -18.12 1.76 24.43
C LYS A 58 -18.18 2.44 23.06
N ILE A 59 -17.66 3.66 22.94
CA ILE A 59 -17.65 4.43 21.70
C ILE A 59 -16.75 3.80 20.61
N VAL A 60 -15.72 3.05 21.01
CA VAL A 60 -14.75 2.42 20.10
C VAL A 60 -15.28 1.09 19.55
N ILE A 61 -16.13 0.40 20.31
CA ILE A 61 -16.59 -0.98 20.00
C ILE A 61 -17.11 -1.11 18.56
N PRO A 62 -18.04 -0.25 18.07
CA PRO A 62 -18.55 -0.41 16.71
C PRO A 62 -17.48 -0.24 15.62
N GLY A 63 -16.49 0.63 15.86
CA GLY A 63 -15.37 0.82 14.94
C GLY A 63 -14.43 -0.39 14.94
N LEU A 64 -14.19 -0.97 16.12
CA LEU A 64 -13.38 -2.18 16.26
C LEU A 64 -14.06 -3.39 15.61
N ASP A 65 -15.35 -3.62 15.90
CA ASP A 65 -16.13 -4.71 15.31
C ASP A 65 -16.14 -4.63 13.78
N PHE A 66 -16.22 -3.42 13.23
CA PHE A 66 -16.15 -3.19 11.79
C PHE A 66 -14.77 -3.55 11.21
N VAL A 67 -13.68 -3.18 11.89
CA VAL A 67 -12.32 -3.53 11.46
C VAL A 67 -12.09 -5.03 11.52
N GLU A 68 -12.53 -5.69 12.59
CA GLU A 68 -12.44 -7.15 12.72
C GLU A 68 -13.26 -7.86 11.64
N GLY A 69 -14.50 -7.42 11.40
CA GLY A 69 -15.35 -7.97 10.34
C GLY A 69 -14.74 -7.78 8.95
N ALA A 70 -14.11 -6.63 8.69
CA ALA A 70 -13.37 -6.39 7.45
C ALA A 70 -12.16 -7.31 7.31
N GLN A 71 -11.40 -7.54 8.39
CA GLN A 71 -10.27 -8.47 8.39
C GLN A 71 -10.72 -9.89 8.05
N ILE A 72 -11.80 -10.38 8.66
CA ILE A 72 -12.37 -11.70 8.35
C ILE A 72 -12.79 -11.80 6.88
N ALA A 73 -13.43 -10.74 6.35
CA ALA A 73 -13.83 -10.69 4.95
C ALA A 73 -12.62 -10.71 4.01
N LEU A 74 -11.57 -9.95 4.33
CA LEU A 74 -10.32 -9.90 3.56
C LEU A 74 -9.60 -11.25 3.55
N ASP A 75 -9.53 -11.94 4.68
CA ASP A 75 -8.94 -13.28 4.81
C ASP A 75 -9.71 -14.32 3.98
N SER A 76 -11.00 -14.08 3.72
CA SER A 76 -11.85 -14.95 2.90
C SER A 76 -11.63 -14.74 1.39
N ILE A 77 -10.95 -13.68 0.95
CA ILE A 77 -10.74 -13.38 -0.47
C ILE A 77 -9.68 -14.31 -1.05
N LYS A 78 -10.07 -15.10 -2.04
CA LYS A 78 -9.13 -15.90 -2.85
C LYS A 78 -8.66 -15.08 -4.05
N THR A 79 -7.46 -14.50 -3.95
CA THR A 79 -6.84 -13.72 -5.02
C THR A 79 -5.39 -14.14 -5.25
N THR A 80 -4.94 -14.14 -6.50
CA THR A 80 -3.52 -14.30 -6.88
C THR A 80 -2.78 -12.96 -6.88
N THR A 81 -3.51 -11.86 -6.75
CA THR A 81 -2.98 -10.50 -6.76
C THR A 81 -2.72 -10.03 -5.31
N PRO A 82 -1.53 -9.50 -4.99
CA PRO A 82 -1.24 -8.99 -3.66
C PRO A 82 -2.23 -7.90 -3.23
N LEU A 83 -2.70 -8.01 -1.99
CA LEU A 83 -3.61 -7.06 -1.36
C LEU A 83 -2.90 -6.37 -0.18
N SER A 84 -2.98 -5.05 -0.13
CA SER A 84 -2.45 -4.24 0.96
C SER A 84 -3.59 -3.42 1.56
N VAL A 85 -3.83 -3.59 2.85
CA VAL A 85 -4.91 -2.92 3.56
C VAL A 85 -4.32 -1.99 4.62
N SER A 86 -4.87 -0.80 4.73
CA SER A 86 -4.51 0.19 5.75
C SER A 86 -5.77 0.68 6.45
N VAL A 87 -5.73 0.69 7.78
CA VAL A 87 -6.84 1.17 8.61
C VAL A 87 -6.58 2.62 9.02
N TYR A 88 -7.59 3.46 8.87
CA TYR A 88 -7.56 4.88 9.19
C TYR A 88 -8.69 5.19 10.17
N ASP A 89 -8.34 5.80 11.29
CA ASP A 89 -9.31 6.44 12.17
C ASP A 89 -9.75 7.76 11.53
N TYR A 90 -11.06 7.93 11.28
CA TYR A 90 -11.57 9.17 10.68
C TYR A 90 -12.22 10.11 11.69
N LYS A 91 -12.28 9.72 12.98
CA LYS A 91 -13.03 10.49 13.97
C LYS A 91 -12.22 10.72 15.24
N SER A 92 -12.24 11.98 15.67
CA SER A 92 -11.87 12.42 17.01
C SER A 92 -13.07 13.15 17.62
N ALA A 93 -13.35 12.91 18.89
CA ALA A 93 -14.30 13.67 19.71
C ALA A 93 -13.57 14.66 20.61
#